data_AF-A0AAE1I3G5-F1
#
_entry.id   AF-A0AAE1I3G5-F1
#
_cell.length_a   1.000
_cell.length_b   1.000
_cell.length_c   1.000
_cell.angle_alpha   90.00
_cell.angle_beta   90.00
_cell.angle_gamma   90.00
#
_symmetry.space_group_name_H-M   'P 1'
#
loop_
_entity.id
_entity.type
_entity.pdbx_description
1 polymer ?
#
loop_
_entity_poly.entity_id
_entity_poly.type
_entity_poly.pdbx_seq_one_letter_code
_entity_poly.pdbx_strand_id
1 'polypeptide(L)'
;MSLADELLADLEENDAVEEEVMDSTNTADDEHVFLKPAIPLKLEDEVKLKTIRQLATLHDSDRLKRILAEIEKFRYKSRKPEDVVGPVEQDPEYLLIVEANNVAVEIDNEIAVIHRFTREKYSKRFPELESLVVGPLEYVMTVKELGNDLDNAKNNEQLQQFLTQATIMVVSVTASTTQGQTLTPDEWDSIVEACEMAINLNNYKLRIYEYVESRMAFIAPNLSYIVGASTAAKIMGVAGGLTNLSKMPACNVLLLGSQKKTLSGFSQVATLPHTGFIYYSELVQDAPPDLRRKMARLVAAKGILAARVDAAHESADAHIGRMFREEIEKKLDKLTEPPPVKFVKPLPKPVDPSRKRRGGKRVRKMKERYAVTELRKQQNRLNFADIEDDAYQEDLGYNRGTIGKTGTGRIRLPQVDEKTKVRISKTLQKNLQKQNQVWGGSTTVKKQVSGTASSVAFTPLQGLEIVNPQAAEKNVNEANARYFSNTASFVRIQKN
;
A
#
# COMPACT_ATOMS: atom_id res chain seq x y z
N MET A 1 -47.83 -0.56 -29.87
CA MET A 1 -46.40 -0.72 -29.55
C MET A 1 -46.22 -2.04 -28.84
N SER A 2 -45.19 -2.80 -29.23
CA SER A 2 -44.94 -4.14 -28.67
C SER A 2 -44.41 -4.03 -27.25
N LEU A 3 -44.65 -5.03 -26.40
CA LEU A 3 -44.05 -5.14 -25.06
C LEU A 3 -42.49 -5.20 -25.13
N ALA A 4 -41.95 -5.47 -26.32
CA ALA A 4 -40.53 -5.34 -26.62
C ALA A 4 -40.06 -3.89 -26.81
N ASP A 5 -40.93 -2.99 -27.31
CA ASP A 5 -40.62 -1.56 -27.46
C ASP A 5 -40.71 -0.84 -26.12
N GLU A 6 -41.64 -1.26 -25.25
CA GLU A 6 -41.79 -0.72 -23.89
C GLU A 6 -40.63 -1.17 -22.97
N LEU A 7 -40.11 -2.39 -23.17
CA LEU A 7 -38.91 -2.88 -22.48
C LEU A 7 -37.59 -2.33 -23.06
N LEU A 8 -37.58 -1.88 -24.31
CA LEU A 8 -36.44 -1.16 -24.89
C LEU A 8 -36.38 0.27 -24.36
N ALA A 9 -37.53 0.93 -24.18
CA ALA A 9 -37.62 2.23 -23.51
C ALA A 9 -37.15 2.17 -22.04
N ASP A 10 -37.53 1.12 -21.30
CA ASP A 10 -37.07 0.88 -19.91
C ASP A 10 -35.56 0.54 -19.78
N LEU A 11 -34.93 0.10 -20.89
CA LEU A 11 -33.49 -0.16 -20.96
C LEU A 11 -32.71 1.08 -21.43
N GLU A 12 -33.29 1.93 -22.29
CA GLU A 12 -32.71 3.20 -22.69
C GLU A 12 -32.80 4.27 -21.58
N GLU A 13 -33.83 4.25 -20.72
CA GLU A 13 -33.90 5.14 -19.54
C GLU A 13 -32.91 4.78 -18.42
N ASN A 14 -32.45 3.52 -18.33
CA ASN A 14 -31.47 3.10 -17.32
C ASN A 14 -30.00 3.28 -17.75
N ASP A 15 -29.74 3.51 -19.03
CA ASP A 15 -28.41 3.90 -19.54
C ASP A 15 -28.24 5.44 -19.58
N ALA A 16 -29.25 6.21 -19.14
CA ALA A 16 -29.24 7.68 -19.14
C ALA A 16 -28.94 8.33 -17.77
N VAL A 17 -28.51 7.57 -16.74
CA VAL A 17 -28.09 8.16 -15.45
C VAL A 17 -26.75 7.57 -15.01
N GLU A 18 -25.77 8.46 -14.88
CA GLU A 18 -24.35 8.28 -14.46
C GLU A 18 -23.31 8.00 -15.57
N GLU A 19 -23.38 8.78 -16.66
CA GLU A 19 -22.18 9.42 -17.21
C GLU A 19 -22.26 10.94 -16.97
N GLU A 20 -21.91 11.38 -15.76
CA GLU A 20 -21.39 12.74 -15.60
C GLU A 20 -19.90 12.70 -15.97
N VAL A 21 -19.65 12.67 -17.28
CA VAL A 21 -18.40 13.15 -17.85
C VAL A 21 -18.49 14.67 -17.81
N MET A 22 -17.74 15.26 -16.89
CA MET A 22 -17.53 16.69 -16.82
C MET A 22 -16.68 17.09 -18.04
N ASP A 23 -17.35 17.42 -19.14
CA ASP A 23 -16.74 18.08 -20.30
C ASP A 23 -16.42 19.52 -19.89
N SER A 24 -15.14 19.77 -19.61
CA SER A 24 -14.62 21.13 -19.49
C SER A 24 -14.20 21.56 -20.88
N THR A 25 -14.93 22.55 -21.40
CA THR A 25 -14.63 23.31 -22.59
C THR A 25 -13.18 23.80 -22.55
N ASN A 26 -12.32 23.18 -23.35
CA ASN A 26 -11.07 23.78 -23.80
C ASN A 26 -11.40 24.92 -24.77
N THR A 27 -11.60 26.12 -24.23
CA THR A 27 -11.21 27.33 -24.95
C THR A 27 -9.68 27.42 -24.85
N ALA A 28 -9.03 27.23 -25.99
CA ALA A 28 -7.64 27.57 -26.17
C ALA A 28 -7.48 29.07 -25.92
N ASP A 29 -6.75 29.40 -24.85
CA ASP A 29 -5.94 30.62 -24.79
C ASP A 29 -4.56 30.20 -24.30
N ASP A 30 -3.62 30.33 -25.23
CA ASP A 30 -2.19 30.15 -25.06
C ASP A 30 -1.64 31.12 -24.02
N GLU A 31 -1.32 30.64 -22.82
CA GLU A 31 -0.22 31.21 -22.04
C GLU A 31 0.65 30.09 -21.48
N HIS A 32 1.73 29.82 -22.23
CA HIS A 32 2.84 28.98 -21.80
C HIS A 32 3.51 29.55 -20.55
N VAL A 33 3.00 29.21 -19.36
CA VAL A 33 3.81 29.28 -18.15
C VAL A 33 4.74 28.08 -18.16
N PHE A 34 5.93 28.30 -18.71
CA PHE A 34 7.10 27.45 -18.58
C PHE A 34 7.32 27.13 -17.09
N LEU A 35 6.74 26.04 -16.60
CA LEU A 35 7.26 25.36 -15.43
C LEU A 35 8.64 24.87 -15.85
N LYS A 36 9.67 25.62 -15.40
CA LYS A 36 11.07 25.23 -15.56
C LYS A 36 11.15 23.76 -15.18
N PRO A 37 11.59 22.86 -16.09
CA PRO A 37 11.83 21.49 -15.71
C PRO A 37 12.74 21.52 -14.50
N ALA A 38 12.36 20.77 -13.46
CA ALA A 38 13.23 20.48 -12.34
C ALA A 38 14.61 20.20 -12.93
N ILE A 39 15.59 21.02 -12.53
CA ILE A 39 16.95 20.93 -13.02
C ILE A 39 17.30 19.45 -12.97
N PRO A 40 17.63 18.80 -14.10
CA PRO A 40 18.14 17.46 -14.04
C PRO A 40 19.35 17.58 -13.13
N LEU A 41 19.28 16.98 -11.94
CA LEU A 41 20.45 16.73 -11.13
C LEU A 41 21.38 16.01 -12.09
N LYS A 42 22.32 16.77 -12.63
CA LYS A 42 23.35 16.24 -13.49
C LYS A 42 23.93 15.09 -12.68
N LEU A 43 24.23 13.99 -13.37
CA LEU A 43 25.25 13.08 -12.89
C LEU A 43 26.51 13.93 -12.78
N GLU A 44 26.62 14.65 -11.67
CA GLU A 44 27.77 15.45 -11.32
C GLU A 44 28.83 14.43 -10.98
N ASP A 45 29.85 14.44 -11.85
CA ASP A 45 31.23 14.11 -11.60
C ASP A 45 31.52 13.75 -10.14
N GLU A 46 32.29 12.68 -9.94
CA GLU A 46 32.88 12.29 -8.65
C GLU A 46 33.73 13.44 -8.06
N VAL A 47 33.07 14.48 -7.56
CA VAL A 47 33.69 15.48 -6.72
C VAL A 47 33.97 14.74 -5.43
N LYS A 48 35.26 14.57 -5.14
CA LYS A 48 35.79 14.03 -3.89
C LYS A 48 35.33 14.90 -2.71
N LEU A 49 34.07 14.80 -2.31
CA LEU A 49 33.53 15.41 -1.11
C LEU A 49 34.05 14.60 0.08
N LYS A 50 35.15 15.06 0.67
CA LYS A 50 35.87 14.31 1.72
C LYS A 50 35.20 14.39 3.09
N THR A 51 34.47 15.47 3.38
CA THR A 51 34.04 15.82 4.74
C THR A 51 32.53 16.02 4.84
N ILE A 52 31.93 15.48 5.91
CA ILE A 52 30.48 15.52 6.13
C ILE A 52 29.92 16.94 6.21
N ARG A 53 30.67 17.91 6.75
CA ARG A 53 30.26 19.31 6.88
C ARG A 53 30.02 20.04 5.54
N GLN A 54 30.60 19.54 4.45
CA GLN A 54 30.34 20.11 3.12
C GLN A 54 29.01 19.60 2.55
N LEU A 55 28.59 18.40 2.97
CA LEU A 55 27.34 17.76 2.55
C LEU A 55 26.16 18.20 3.42
N ALA A 56 26.39 18.25 4.74
CA ALA A 56 25.42 18.66 5.75
C ALA A 56 25.77 20.08 6.24
N THR A 57 25.01 21.07 5.76
CA THR A 57 25.25 22.50 6.01
C THR A 57 24.31 23.10 7.06
N LEU A 58 23.19 22.45 7.36
CA LEU A 58 22.15 22.99 8.25
C LEU A 58 22.59 22.92 9.72
N HIS A 59 23.34 21.89 10.13
CA HIS A 59 23.87 21.76 11.50
C HIS A 59 24.62 23.03 11.97
N ASP A 60 25.49 23.56 11.12
CA ASP A 60 26.31 24.74 11.46
C ASP A 60 25.64 26.06 11.10
N SER A 61 24.49 26.02 10.42
CA SER A 61 23.79 27.19 9.92
C SER A 61 23.38 28.16 11.04
N ASP A 62 23.60 29.45 10.80
CA ASP A 62 23.16 30.50 11.72
C ASP A 62 21.64 30.52 11.86
N ARG A 63 20.92 30.09 10.81
CA ARG A 63 19.46 30.01 10.79
C ARG A 63 18.94 29.03 11.84
N LEU A 64 19.46 27.80 11.87
CA LEU A 64 19.06 26.80 12.87
C LEU A 64 19.36 27.29 14.29
N LYS A 65 20.54 27.89 14.51
CA LYS A 65 20.92 28.44 15.83
C LYS A 65 20.00 29.56 16.28
N ARG A 66 19.61 30.48 15.38
CA ARG A 66 18.65 31.56 15.68
C ARG A 66 17.29 31.00 16.08
N ILE A 67 16.75 30.07 15.29
CA ILE A 67 15.44 29.45 15.56
C ILE A 67 15.45 28.73 16.92
N LEU A 68 16.49 27.94 17.21
CA LEU A 68 16.59 27.26 18.51
C LEU A 68 16.67 28.25 19.67
N ALA A 69 17.42 29.35 19.52
CA ALA A 69 17.50 30.38 20.54
C ALA A 69 16.16 31.13 20.72
N GLU A 70 15.39 31.34 19.66
CA GLU A 70 14.07 31.94 19.72
C GLU A 70 13.04 30.99 20.36
N ILE A 71 13.07 29.70 20.00
CA ILE A 71 12.26 28.67 20.64
C ILE A 71 12.52 28.64 22.14
N GLU A 72 13.78 28.71 22.58
CA GLU A 72 14.09 28.79 24.01
C GLU A 72 13.52 30.05 24.66
N LYS A 73 13.58 31.22 23.99
CA LYS A 73 12.98 32.47 24.50
C LYS A 73 11.46 32.37 24.65
N PHE A 74 10.76 31.81 23.66
CA PHE A 74 9.29 31.68 23.69
C PHE A 74 8.81 30.53 24.57
N ARG A 75 9.64 29.51 24.81
CA ARG A 75 9.35 28.43 25.77
C ARG A 75 9.13 28.96 27.19
N TYR A 76 9.89 29.97 27.62
CA TYR A 76 9.75 30.58 28.94
C TYR A 76 8.63 31.63 29.03
N LYS A 77 8.12 32.12 27.89
CA LYS A 77 7.03 33.11 27.84
C LYS A 77 5.69 32.42 27.59
N SER A 78 5.01 32.02 28.66
CA SER A 78 3.62 31.55 28.54
C SER A 78 2.71 32.76 28.30
N ARG A 79 2.37 33.00 27.03
CA ARG A 79 1.43 34.06 26.62
C ARG A 79 -0.01 33.61 26.81
N LYS A 80 -0.86 34.54 27.19
CA LYS A 80 -2.31 34.37 27.21
C LYS A 80 -2.89 34.67 25.83
N PRO A 81 -4.06 34.13 25.47
CA PRO A 81 -4.73 34.45 24.20
C PRO A 81 -5.03 35.96 24.04
N GLU A 82 -5.05 36.72 25.13
CA GLU A 82 -5.21 38.18 25.16
C GLU A 82 -3.97 38.95 24.65
N ASP A 83 -2.79 38.32 24.64
CA ASP A 83 -1.52 38.94 24.20
C ASP A 83 -1.35 38.92 22.66
N VAL A 84 -2.29 38.28 21.95
CA VAL A 84 -2.32 38.18 20.49
C VAL A 84 -3.09 39.38 19.94
N VAL A 85 -2.38 40.30 19.30
CA VAL A 85 -2.96 41.54 18.76
C VAL A 85 -2.80 41.53 17.24
N GLY A 86 -3.90 41.24 16.53
CA GLY A 86 -3.95 41.25 15.08
C GLY A 86 -4.26 39.88 14.46
N PRO A 87 -4.08 39.73 13.14
CA PRO A 87 -4.20 38.43 12.47
C PRO A 87 -3.11 37.48 12.99
N VAL A 88 -3.51 36.25 13.35
CA VAL A 88 -2.62 35.20 13.91
C VAL A 88 -1.40 34.92 13.03
N GLU A 89 -1.53 35.09 11.72
CA GLU A 89 -0.44 34.89 10.75
C GLU A 89 0.73 35.88 10.88
N GLN A 90 0.47 37.07 11.45
CA GLN A 90 1.48 38.11 11.65
C GLN A 90 2.17 38.00 13.01
N ASP A 91 1.70 37.10 13.88
CA ASP A 91 2.33 36.89 15.17
C ASP A 91 3.75 36.33 14.98
N PRO A 92 4.76 36.92 15.66
CA PRO A 92 6.13 36.45 15.54
C PRO A 92 6.29 35.01 16.03
N GLU A 93 5.44 34.57 16.95
CA GLU A 93 5.42 33.20 17.46
C GLU A 93 4.87 32.22 16.42
N TYR A 94 3.83 32.59 15.68
CA TYR A 94 3.28 31.78 14.60
C TYR A 94 4.30 31.65 13.46
N LEU A 95 4.94 32.75 13.06
CA LEU A 95 5.99 32.77 12.05
C LEU A 95 7.18 31.87 12.45
N LEU A 96 7.62 31.95 13.71
CA LEU A 96 8.66 31.07 14.25
C LEU A 96 8.26 29.60 14.15
N ILE A 97 7.00 29.25 14.43
CA ILE A 97 6.55 27.85 14.38
C ILE A 97 6.51 27.34 12.95
N VAL A 98 6.02 28.15 12.00
CA VAL A 98 6.07 27.81 10.57
C VAL A 98 7.52 27.62 10.11
N GLU A 99 8.43 28.51 10.50
CA GLU A 99 9.84 28.38 10.17
C GLU A 99 10.49 27.16 10.81
N ALA A 100 10.21 26.91 12.10
CA ALA A 100 10.72 25.74 12.82
C ALA A 100 10.24 24.43 12.20
N ASN A 101 8.98 24.36 11.73
CA ASN A 101 8.46 23.21 11.00
C ASN A 101 9.20 22.99 9.67
N ASN A 102 9.45 24.06 8.90
CA ASN A 102 10.22 23.96 7.66
C ASN A 102 11.64 23.45 7.93
N VAL A 103 12.30 23.95 8.96
CA VAL A 103 13.62 23.48 9.38
C VAL A 103 13.58 22.03 9.87
N ALA A 104 12.52 21.58 10.54
CA ALA A 104 12.37 20.18 10.92
C ALA A 104 12.30 19.23 9.70
N VAL A 105 11.69 19.66 8.59
CA VAL A 105 11.70 18.92 7.31
C VAL A 105 13.08 18.93 6.67
N GLU A 106 13.77 20.07 6.70
CA GLU A 106 15.16 20.17 6.22
C GLU A 106 16.10 19.25 7.01
N ILE A 107 15.93 19.16 8.34
CA ILE A 107 16.66 18.22 9.21
C ILE A 107 16.46 16.77 8.75
N ASP A 108 15.25 16.36 8.39
CA ASP A 108 15.00 14.99 7.91
C ASP A 108 15.70 14.69 6.59
N ASN A 109 15.70 15.65 5.66
CA ASN A 109 16.42 15.53 4.40
C ASN A 109 17.94 15.42 4.65
N GLU A 110 18.47 16.21 5.59
CA GLU A 110 19.89 16.16 5.93
C GLU A 110 20.28 14.86 6.65
N ILE A 111 19.45 14.35 7.57
CA ILE A 111 19.64 13.02 8.17
C ILE A 111 19.67 11.94 7.09
N ALA A 112 18.85 12.04 6.04
CA ALA A 112 18.89 11.10 4.92
C ALA A 112 20.19 11.20 4.09
N VAL A 113 20.72 12.41 3.89
CA VAL A 113 22.03 12.63 3.25
C VAL A 113 23.16 12.07 4.10
N ILE A 114 23.16 12.34 5.42
CA ILE A 114 24.15 11.79 6.37
C ILE A 114 24.08 10.27 6.38
N HIS A 115 22.88 9.68 6.43
CA HIS A 115 22.67 8.24 6.37
C HIS A 115 23.28 7.63 5.10
N ARG A 116 23.11 8.27 3.93
CA ARG A 116 23.72 7.82 2.68
C ARG A 116 25.26 7.87 2.77
N PHE A 117 25.82 8.94 3.31
CA PHE A 117 27.26 9.08 3.50
C PHE A 117 27.83 8.02 4.47
N THR A 118 27.19 7.81 5.62
CA THR A 118 27.59 6.79 6.59
C THR A 118 27.50 5.40 5.98
N ARG A 119 26.46 5.13 5.20
CA ARG A 119 26.28 3.85 4.51
C ARG A 119 27.40 3.58 3.50
N GLU A 120 27.71 4.56 2.64
CA GLU A 120 28.75 4.41 1.61
C GLU A 120 30.13 4.13 2.24
N LYS A 121 30.48 4.80 3.33
CA LYS A 121 31.75 4.58 4.03
C LYS A 121 31.77 3.29 4.85
N TYR A 122 30.71 3.02 5.62
CA TYR A 122 30.64 1.86 6.53
C TYR A 122 30.36 0.54 5.79
N SER A 123 29.89 0.58 4.54
CA SER A 123 29.75 -0.61 3.69
C SER A 123 31.06 -1.38 3.49
N LYS A 124 32.23 -0.74 3.65
CA LYS A 124 33.52 -1.44 3.62
C LYS A 124 33.68 -2.40 4.82
N ARG A 125 33.14 -2.02 5.98
CA ARG A 125 33.22 -2.80 7.23
C ARG A 125 32.11 -3.81 7.37
N PHE A 126 30.87 -3.40 7.11
CA PHE A 126 29.70 -4.23 7.32
C PHE A 126 28.64 -3.96 6.24
N PRO A 127 28.81 -4.53 5.02
CA PRO A 127 27.93 -4.26 3.89
C PRO A 127 26.49 -4.75 4.10
N GLU A 128 26.29 -5.81 4.88
CA GLU A 128 24.98 -6.42 5.10
C GLU A 128 24.06 -5.54 5.97
N LEU A 129 24.63 -4.65 6.81
CA LEU A 129 23.88 -3.84 7.77
C LEU A 129 22.77 -3.00 7.13
N GLU A 130 23.00 -2.49 5.91
CA GLU A 130 22.01 -1.72 5.14
C GLU A 130 20.71 -2.50 4.93
N SER A 131 20.81 -3.79 4.65
CA SER A 131 19.64 -4.64 4.38
C SER A 131 18.88 -5.00 5.66
N LEU A 132 19.57 -4.96 6.80
CA LEU A 132 19.04 -5.35 8.10
C LEU A 132 18.29 -4.20 8.76
N VAL A 133 18.89 -3.00 8.76
CA VAL A 133 18.36 -1.80 9.40
C VAL A 133 17.97 -0.77 8.34
N VAL A 134 16.67 -0.62 8.11
CA VAL A 134 16.11 0.26 7.06
C VAL A 134 16.00 1.71 7.53
N GLY A 135 15.76 1.92 8.83
CA GLY A 135 15.57 3.24 9.41
C GLY A 135 16.85 4.07 9.37
N PRO A 136 16.86 5.31 8.81
CA PRO A 136 18.08 6.11 8.71
C PRO A 136 18.73 6.41 10.06
N LEU A 137 17.93 6.84 11.04
CA LEU A 137 18.40 7.15 12.39
C LEU A 137 18.89 5.90 13.13
N GLU A 138 18.12 4.81 13.07
CA GLU A 138 18.47 3.52 13.66
C GLU A 138 19.78 2.98 13.07
N TYR A 139 19.97 3.11 11.74
CA TYR A 139 21.20 2.72 11.07
C TYR A 139 22.39 3.55 11.60
N VAL A 140 22.26 4.86 11.66
CA VAL A 140 23.35 5.72 12.14
C VAL A 140 23.71 5.45 13.60
N MET A 141 22.71 5.21 14.46
CA MET A 141 22.92 4.81 15.86
C MET A 141 23.55 3.43 15.99
N THR A 142 23.12 2.44 15.20
CA THR A 142 23.76 1.12 15.20
C THR A 142 25.22 1.17 14.77
N VAL A 143 25.55 1.94 13.73
CA VAL A 143 26.94 2.10 13.26
C VAL A 143 27.82 2.68 14.35
N LYS A 144 27.33 3.70 15.07
CA LYS A 144 28.05 4.31 16.20
C LYS A 144 28.35 3.30 17.30
N GLU A 145 27.36 2.47 17.65
CA GLU A 145 27.47 1.48 18.73
C GLU A 145 28.28 0.23 18.35
N LEU A 146 28.21 -0.20 17.09
CA LEU A 146 28.98 -1.35 16.60
C LEU A 146 30.46 -1.02 16.50
N GLY A 147 30.80 0.13 15.92
CA GLY A 147 32.20 0.51 15.76
C GLY A 147 32.95 -0.32 14.73
N ASN A 148 34.28 -0.35 14.87
CA ASN A 148 35.12 -1.23 14.07
C ASN A 148 35.09 -2.69 14.60
N ASP A 149 34.72 -2.88 15.87
CA ASP A 149 34.69 -4.19 16.54
C ASP A 149 33.26 -4.76 16.61
N LEU A 150 32.94 -5.64 15.68
CA LEU A 150 31.59 -6.20 15.52
C LEU A 150 31.14 -7.11 16.69
N ASP A 151 32.04 -7.50 17.58
CA ASP A 151 31.70 -8.28 18.77
C ASP A 151 30.83 -7.50 19.77
N ASN A 152 30.84 -6.16 19.69
CA ASN A 152 29.93 -5.30 20.43
C ASN A 152 28.46 -5.62 20.15
N ALA A 153 28.14 -6.27 19.02
CA ALA A 153 26.77 -6.68 18.70
C ALA A 153 26.16 -7.71 19.67
N LYS A 154 26.98 -8.50 20.40
CA LYS A 154 26.50 -9.66 21.17
C LYS A 154 25.87 -9.29 22.52
N ASN A 155 26.37 -8.24 23.18
CA ASN A 155 26.01 -7.89 24.57
C ASN A 155 25.73 -6.39 24.80
N ASN A 156 25.39 -5.62 23.76
CA ASN A 156 25.16 -4.18 23.93
C ASN A 156 23.72 -3.86 24.38
N GLU A 157 23.58 -3.36 25.60
CA GLU A 157 22.32 -2.86 26.17
C GLU A 157 21.79 -1.63 25.42
N GLN A 158 22.67 -0.82 24.83
CA GLN A 158 22.28 0.39 24.10
C GLN A 158 21.54 0.05 22.80
N LEU A 159 21.94 -1.03 22.11
CA LEU A 159 21.24 -1.51 20.91
C LEU A 159 19.79 -1.92 21.23
N GLN A 160 19.53 -2.42 22.43
CA GLN A 160 18.18 -2.84 22.86
C GLN A 160 17.21 -1.66 23.06
N GLN A 161 17.72 -0.44 23.21
CA GLN A 161 16.88 0.75 23.41
C GLN A 161 16.11 1.14 22.15
N PHE A 162 16.66 0.85 20.97
CA PHE A 162 16.09 1.29 19.70
C PHE A 162 15.89 0.17 18.66
N LEU A 163 16.56 -0.97 18.79
CA LEU A 163 16.32 -2.14 17.96
C LEU A 163 15.51 -3.23 18.67
N THR A 164 14.75 -3.99 17.90
CA THR A 164 14.09 -5.20 18.41
C THR A 164 15.09 -6.32 18.67
N GLN A 165 14.78 -7.23 19.61
CA GLN A 165 15.63 -8.40 19.86
C GLN A 165 15.84 -9.26 18.60
N ALA A 166 14.82 -9.37 17.75
CA ALA A 166 14.92 -10.11 16.49
C ALA A 166 15.95 -9.49 15.54
N THR A 167 15.95 -8.16 15.39
CA THR A 167 16.94 -7.45 14.56
C THR A 167 18.35 -7.57 15.15
N ILE A 168 18.51 -7.49 16.47
CA ILE A 168 19.82 -7.65 17.14
C ILE A 168 20.39 -9.04 16.89
N MET A 169 19.56 -10.09 16.99
CA MET A 169 19.97 -11.48 16.70
C MET A 169 20.42 -11.66 15.26
N VAL A 170 19.70 -11.10 14.28
CA VAL A 170 20.10 -11.18 12.88
C VAL A 170 21.39 -10.39 12.62
N VAL A 171 21.52 -9.21 13.22
CA VAL A 171 22.74 -8.40 13.14
C VAL A 171 23.93 -9.13 13.77
N SER A 172 23.79 -9.80 14.93
CA SER A 172 24.90 -10.50 15.57
C SER A 172 25.34 -11.77 14.82
N VAL A 173 24.39 -12.52 14.24
CA VAL A 173 24.68 -13.67 13.39
C VAL A 173 25.39 -13.22 12.10
N THR A 174 24.87 -12.19 11.43
CA THR A 174 25.48 -11.66 10.20
C THR A 174 26.84 -11.03 10.48
N ALA A 175 26.99 -10.29 11.59
CA ALA A 175 28.24 -9.73 12.10
C ALA A 175 29.33 -10.80 12.28
N SER A 176 28.96 -12.02 12.70
CA SER A 176 29.89 -13.13 12.89
C SER A 176 30.37 -13.75 11.57
N THR A 177 29.66 -13.52 10.46
CA THR A 177 29.96 -14.09 9.13
C THR A 177 30.28 -13.01 8.09
N THR A 178 30.49 -11.76 8.49
CA THR A 178 30.70 -10.65 7.54
C THR A 178 31.98 -10.81 6.75
N GLN A 179 31.95 -10.43 5.49
CA GLN A 179 33.13 -10.42 4.60
C GLN A 179 33.84 -9.07 4.57
N GLY A 180 33.44 -8.11 5.41
CA GLY A 180 34.00 -6.76 5.42
C GLY A 180 35.39 -6.66 6.07
N GLN A 181 36.04 -5.52 5.87
CA GLN A 181 37.40 -5.24 6.33
C GLN A 181 37.41 -4.17 7.42
N THR A 182 38.41 -4.17 8.30
CA THR A 182 38.56 -3.13 9.31
C THR A 182 38.85 -1.78 8.67
N LEU A 183 38.21 -0.73 9.20
CA LEU A 183 38.39 0.64 8.72
C LEU A 183 39.68 1.24 9.30
N THR A 184 40.25 2.19 8.58
CA THR A 184 41.35 3.03 9.08
C THR A 184 40.83 4.02 10.14
N PRO A 185 41.67 4.48 11.08
CA PRO A 185 41.24 5.42 12.12
C PRO A 185 40.67 6.72 11.54
N ASP A 186 41.29 7.28 10.50
CA ASP A 186 40.81 8.51 9.84
C ASP A 186 39.42 8.34 9.18
N GLU A 187 39.18 7.17 8.58
CA GLU A 187 37.87 6.84 8.00
C GLU A 187 36.82 6.64 9.08
N TRP A 188 37.20 6.01 10.20
CA TRP A 188 36.33 5.79 11.35
C TRP A 188 35.95 7.12 12.01
N ASP A 189 36.90 8.02 12.27
CA ASP A 189 36.62 9.34 12.84
C ASP A 189 35.66 10.15 11.97
N SER A 190 35.80 10.05 10.65
CA SER A 190 34.86 10.67 9.71
C SER A 190 33.43 10.12 9.81
N ILE A 191 33.28 8.83 10.11
CA ILE A 191 31.97 8.18 10.30
C ILE A 191 31.39 8.59 11.66
N VAL A 192 32.20 8.61 12.72
CA VAL A 192 31.78 9.02 14.06
C VAL A 192 31.27 10.45 14.05
N GLU A 193 32.00 11.38 13.42
CA GLU A 193 31.55 12.78 13.27
C GLU A 193 30.18 12.86 12.58
N ALA A 194 29.97 12.09 11.51
CA ALA A 194 28.70 12.04 10.81
C ALA A 194 27.58 11.45 11.68
N CYS A 195 27.87 10.39 12.45
CA CYS A 195 26.91 9.80 13.38
C CYS A 195 26.49 10.77 14.49
N GLU A 196 27.45 11.48 15.09
CA GLU A 196 27.16 12.48 16.12
C GLU A 196 26.36 13.65 15.59
N MET A 197 26.68 14.13 14.39
CA MET A 197 25.94 15.20 13.73
C MET A 197 24.47 14.81 13.51
N ALA A 198 24.19 13.59 13.01
CA ALA A 198 22.82 13.11 12.84
C ALA A 198 22.05 12.99 14.16
N ILE A 199 22.70 12.49 15.22
CA ILE A 199 22.09 12.38 16.56
C ILE A 199 21.76 13.78 17.11
N ASN A 200 22.66 14.75 16.96
CA ASN A 200 22.44 16.13 17.38
C ASN A 200 21.28 16.78 16.60
N LEU A 201 21.23 16.62 15.29
CA LEU A 201 20.13 17.09 14.45
C LEU A 201 18.79 16.49 14.88
N ASN A 202 18.75 15.19 15.17
CA ASN A 202 17.55 14.54 15.69
C ASN A 202 17.13 15.10 17.06
N ASN A 203 18.08 15.39 17.95
CA ASN A 203 17.78 16.02 19.23
C ASN A 203 17.21 17.44 19.04
N TYR A 204 17.76 18.22 18.10
CA TYR A 204 17.20 19.54 17.76
C TYR A 204 15.78 19.43 17.18
N LYS A 205 15.54 18.45 16.32
CA LYS A 205 14.21 18.16 15.78
C LYS A 205 13.21 17.82 16.89
N LEU A 206 13.59 16.98 17.85
CA LEU A 206 12.73 16.63 18.99
C LEU A 206 12.37 17.88 19.81
N ARG A 207 13.33 18.77 20.08
CA ARG A 207 13.06 20.05 20.76
C ARG A 207 12.08 20.94 19.98
N ILE A 208 12.20 20.99 18.66
CA ILE A 208 11.24 21.69 17.80
C ILE A 208 9.84 21.07 17.93
N TYR A 209 9.74 19.74 17.89
CA TYR A 209 8.45 19.06 18.04
C TYR A 209 7.82 19.24 19.42
N GLU A 210 8.59 19.21 20.51
CA GLU A 210 8.10 19.51 21.85
C GLU A 210 7.54 20.94 21.94
N TYR A 211 8.23 21.90 21.32
CA TYR A 211 7.77 23.27 21.27
C TYR A 211 6.47 23.41 20.45
N VAL A 212 6.42 22.84 19.25
CA VAL A 212 5.23 22.86 18.39
C VAL A 212 4.05 22.14 19.05
N GLU A 213 4.29 21.04 19.76
CA GLU A 213 3.27 20.32 20.53
C GLU A 213 2.67 21.22 21.62
N SER A 214 3.50 21.96 22.35
CA SER A 214 3.03 22.89 23.40
C SER A 214 2.15 24.03 22.87
N ARG A 215 2.32 24.40 21.58
CA ARG A 215 1.57 25.46 20.90
C ARG A 215 0.51 24.94 19.92
N MET A 216 0.32 23.63 19.85
CA MET A 216 -0.60 23.01 18.88
C MET A 216 -2.05 23.40 19.10
N ALA A 217 -2.46 23.59 20.37
CA ALA A 217 -3.81 24.03 20.71
C ALA A 217 -4.13 25.45 20.18
N PHE A 218 -3.12 26.28 19.98
CA PHE A 218 -3.27 27.61 19.38
C PHE A 218 -3.28 27.54 17.85
N ILE A 219 -2.42 26.71 17.26
CA ILE A 219 -2.24 26.64 15.80
C ILE A 219 -3.34 25.83 15.10
N ALA A 220 -3.61 24.64 15.61
CA ALA A 220 -4.56 23.70 15.02
C ALA A 220 -5.46 23.11 16.10
N PRO A 221 -6.34 23.94 16.70
CA PRO A 221 -7.23 23.52 17.78
C PRO A 221 -8.14 22.36 17.38
N ASN A 222 -8.69 22.37 16.16
CA ASN A 222 -9.63 21.33 15.73
C ASN A 222 -8.90 20.00 15.46
N LEU A 223 -7.76 20.02 14.78
CA LEU A 223 -6.96 18.83 14.52
C LEU A 223 -6.42 18.20 15.81
N SER A 224 -5.93 19.03 16.74
CA SER A 224 -5.42 18.58 18.03
C SER A 224 -6.49 17.88 18.86
N TYR A 225 -7.74 18.34 18.80
CA TYR A 225 -8.84 17.71 19.54
C TYR A 225 -9.18 16.29 19.01
N ILE A 226 -9.00 16.06 17.71
CA ILE A 226 -9.30 14.76 17.08
C ILE A 226 -8.18 13.75 17.32
N VAL A 227 -6.94 14.11 17.00
CA VAL A 227 -5.81 13.15 16.93
C VAL A 227 -4.85 13.27 18.13
N GLY A 228 -4.97 14.34 18.92
CA GLY A 228 -4.05 14.69 20.00
C GLY A 228 -2.91 15.60 19.54
N ALA A 229 -2.40 16.43 20.46
CA ALA A 229 -1.38 17.45 20.16
C ALA A 229 -0.07 16.83 19.61
N SER A 230 0.43 15.77 20.25
CA SER A 230 1.67 15.09 19.81
C SER A 230 1.55 14.53 18.40
N THR A 231 0.43 13.86 18.10
CA THR A 231 0.20 13.25 16.79
C THR A 231 -0.02 14.33 15.72
N ALA A 232 -0.74 15.40 16.06
CA ALA A 232 -0.95 16.56 15.18
C ALA A 232 0.39 17.25 14.84
N ALA A 233 1.27 17.45 15.83
CA ALA A 233 2.61 18.01 15.62
C ALA A 233 3.44 17.16 14.65
N LYS A 234 3.44 15.83 14.83
CA LYS A 234 4.16 14.90 13.95
C LYS A 234 3.61 14.89 12.51
N ILE A 235 2.29 14.90 12.36
CA ILE A 235 1.64 14.96 11.04
C ILE A 235 1.94 16.29 10.35
N MET A 236 1.85 17.40 11.08
CA MET A 236 2.14 18.74 10.56
C MET A 236 3.62 18.89 10.20
N GLY A 237 4.53 18.36 11.02
CA GLY A 237 5.97 18.35 10.75
C GLY A 237 6.30 17.62 9.46
N VAL A 238 5.79 16.39 9.28
CA VAL A 238 6.04 15.62 8.04
C VAL A 238 5.32 16.20 6.82
N ALA A 239 4.15 16.82 7.00
CA ALA A 239 3.47 17.51 5.92
C ALA A 239 4.15 18.83 5.50
N GLY A 240 5.06 19.37 6.31
CA GLY A 240 5.70 20.66 6.07
C GLY A 240 4.78 21.84 6.37
N GLY A 241 4.01 21.77 7.45
CA GLY A 241 3.12 22.83 7.92
C GLY A 241 1.64 22.60 7.65
N LEU A 242 0.80 23.45 8.25
CA LEU A 242 -0.66 23.33 8.22
C LEU A 242 -1.26 23.57 6.82
N THR A 243 -0.68 24.50 6.05
CA THR A 243 -1.12 24.83 4.68
C THR A 243 -0.85 23.70 3.69
N ASN A 244 0.29 23.01 3.83
CA ASN A 244 0.61 21.85 3.02
C ASN A 244 -0.26 20.66 3.44
N LEU A 245 -0.47 20.47 4.74
CA LEU A 245 -1.37 19.46 5.26
C LEU A 245 -2.79 19.62 4.69
N SER A 246 -3.37 20.83 4.68
CA SER A 246 -4.75 21.07 4.21
C SER A 246 -4.97 20.68 2.74
N LYS A 247 -3.92 20.82 1.90
CA LYS A 247 -3.91 20.43 0.47
C LYS A 247 -3.82 18.92 0.28
N MET A 248 -3.35 18.16 1.27
CA MET A 248 -3.23 16.71 1.15
C MET A 248 -4.61 16.02 1.13
N PRO A 249 -4.76 14.91 0.37
CA PRO A 249 -5.95 14.07 0.47
C PRO A 249 -5.88 13.16 1.70
N ALA A 250 -7.03 12.77 2.24
CA ALA A 250 -7.15 11.93 3.44
C ALA A 250 -6.37 10.60 3.35
N CYS A 251 -6.29 10.00 2.14
CA CYS A 251 -5.57 8.75 1.91
C CYS A 251 -4.06 8.87 2.13
N ASN A 252 -3.46 10.03 1.81
CA ASN A 252 -2.04 10.27 2.04
C ASN A 252 -1.78 10.55 3.52
N VAL A 253 -2.67 11.30 4.18
CA VAL A 253 -2.54 11.62 5.61
C VAL A 253 -2.55 10.35 6.47
N LEU A 254 -3.36 9.35 6.10
CA LEU A 254 -3.37 8.03 6.75
C LEU A 254 -1.98 7.36 6.80
N LEU A 255 -1.18 7.58 5.76
CA LEU A 255 0.12 6.95 5.56
C LEU A 255 1.29 7.83 6.06
N LEU A 256 1.02 9.04 6.54
CA LEU A 256 2.09 9.90 7.07
C LEU A 256 2.74 9.24 8.29
N GLY A 257 4.07 9.19 8.28
CA GLY A 257 4.86 8.50 9.28
C GLY A 257 4.92 6.98 9.12
N SER A 258 4.38 6.40 8.04
CA SER A 258 4.54 4.97 7.78
C SER A 258 6.00 4.65 7.48
N GLN A 259 6.64 3.87 8.33
CA GLN A 259 8.00 3.39 8.12
C GLN A 259 7.99 2.09 7.33
N LYS A 260 8.97 1.94 6.43
CA LYS A 260 9.24 0.65 5.78
C LYS A 260 9.88 -0.27 6.81
N LYS A 261 9.20 -1.36 7.16
CA LYS A 261 9.77 -2.41 8.01
C LYS A 261 10.20 -3.57 7.12
N THR A 262 11.46 -3.99 7.25
CA THR A 262 11.92 -5.27 6.70
C THR A 262 11.27 -6.40 7.49
N LEU A 263 10.81 -7.43 6.80
CA LEU A 263 10.41 -8.70 7.42
C LEU A 263 11.70 -9.43 7.85
N SER A 264 12.28 -8.99 8.96
CA SER A 264 13.38 -9.69 9.60
C SER A 264 12.82 -10.82 10.48
N GLY A 265 12.97 -12.07 10.04
CA GLY A 265 12.60 -13.29 10.78
C GLY A 265 11.51 -14.16 10.13
N PHE A 266 11.22 -15.31 10.75
CA PHE A 266 10.26 -16.33 10.28
C PHE A 266 8.77 -15.94 10.38
N SER A 267 8.44 -14.68 10.69
CA SER A 267 7.07 -14.26 10.99
C SER A 267 6.30 -13.80 9.74
N GLN A 268 5.20 -14.49 9.42
CA GLN A 268 4.24 -14.05 8.37
C GLN A 268 3.27 -12.94 8.85
N VAL A 269 3.23 -12.65 10.15
CA VAL A 269 2.16 -11.84 10.78
C VAL A 269 2.57 -10.38 11.06
N ALA A 270 3.85 -10.03 10.99
CA ALA A 270 4.36 -8.91 11.80
C ALA A 270 4.39 -7.51 11.17
N THR A 271 4.00 -7.32 9.90
CA THR A 271 3.92 -5.97 9.33
C THR A 271 2.48 -5.58 9.10
N LEU A 272 1.97 -4.65 9.91
CA LEU A 272 0.69 -4.01 9.66
C LEU A 272 0.90 -3.01 8.51
N PRO A 273 0.39 -3.27 7.29
CA PRO A 273 0.55 -2.32 6.20
C PRO A 273 -0.32 -1.09 6.46
N HIS A 274 0.12 0.07 5.96
CA HIS A 274 -0.63 1.31 6.03
C HIS A 274 -0.87 1.85 7.45
N THR A 275 0.10 1.64 8.35
CA THR A 275 0.10 2.23 9.69
C THR A 275 1.03 3.44 9.75
N GLY A 276 0.46 4.64 9.78
CA GLY A 276 1.15 5.90 10.03
C GLY A 276 0.90 6.43 11.45
N PHE A 277 1.21 7.71 11.69
CA PHE A 277 1.00 8.36 12.99
C PHE A 277 -0.45 8.29 13.48
N ILE A 278 -1.43 8.47 12.57
CA ILE A 278 -2.85 8.38 12.89
C ILE A 278 -3.23 7.02 13.45
N TYR A 279 -2.60 5.93 12.97
CA TYR A 279 -2.88 4.60 13.49
C TYR A 279 -2.54 4.49 14.98
N TYR A 280 -1.48 5.17 15.42
CA TYR A 280 -1.02 5.17 16.82
C TYR A 280 -1.67 6.25 17.68
N SER A 281 -2.65 7.00 17.15
CA SER A 281 -3.45 7.91 17.98
C SER A 281 -4.31 7.12 18.97
N GLU A 282 -4.53 7.71 20.14
CA GLU A 282 -5.28 7.10 21.25
C GLU A 282 -6.65 6.59 20.78
N LEU A 283 -7.40 7.44 20.07
CA LEU A 283 -8.74 7.10 19.59
C LEU A 283 -8.78 5.88 18.66
N VAL A 284 -7.70 5.62 17.90
CA VAL A 284 -7.60 4.42 17.06
C VAL A 284 -7.13 3.22 17.86
N GLN A 285 -6.25 3.40 18.84
CA GLN A 285 -5.73 2.31 19.67
C GLN A 285 -6.78 1.77 20.65
N ASP A 286 -7.69 2.61 21.11
CA ASP A 286 -8.81 2.23 21.97
C ASP A 286 -9.81 1.31 21.25
N ALA A 287 -9.88 1.38 19.92
CA ALA A 287 -10.72 0.50 19.12
C ALA A 287 -10.17 -0.94 19.07
N PRO A 288 -11.05 -1.96 18.97
CA PRO A 288 -10.64 -3.35 18.83
C PRO A 288 -9.82 -3.55 17.53
N PRO A 289 -8.83 -4.48 17.52
CA PRO A 289 -7.82 -4.60 16.47
C PRO A 289 -8.40 -4.71 15.06
N ASP A 290 -9.52 -5.42 14.90
CA ASP A 290 -10.21 -5.61 13.62
C ASP A 290 -10.80 -4.31 13.04
N LEU A 291 -11.16 -3.36 13.91
CA LEU A 291 -11.76 -2.09 13.53
C LEU A 291 -10.72 -0.96 13.41
N ARG A 292 -9.52 -1.11 13.98
CA ARG A 292 -8.48 -0.05 13.96
C ARG A 292 -8.19 0.49 12.58
N ARG A 293 -8.15 -0.36 11.54
CA ARG A 293 -7.92 0.09 10.15
C ARG A 293 -9.09 0.91 9.58
N LYS A 294 -10.34 0.58 9.95
CA LYS A 294 -11.51 1.38 9.56
C LYS A 294 -11.50 2.70 10.30
N MET A 295 -11.19 2.68 11.59
CA MET A 295 -11.08 3.88 12.42
C MET A 295 -9.96 4.82 11.94
N ALA A 296 -8.76 4.32 11.67
CA ALA A 296 -7.67 5.13 11.15
C ALA A 296 -8.05 5.88 9.86
N ARG A 297 -8.77 5.23 8.93
CA ARG A 297 -9.28 5.89 7.71
C ARG A 297 -10.28 7.01 8.02
N LEU A 298 -11.16 6.75 8.98
CA LEU A 298 -12.21 7.69 9.38
C LEU A 298 -11.61 8.90 10.11
N VAL A 299 -10.66 8.66 11.03
CA VAL A 299 -9.88 9.70 11.72
C VAL A 299 -9.06 10.51 10.74
N ALA A 300 -8.40 9.88 9.76
CA ALA A 300 -7.68 10.63 8.71
C ALA A 300 -8.61 11.52 7.88
N ALA A 301 -9.79 11.02 7.52
CA ALA A 301 -10.78 11.78 6.76
C ALA A 301 -11.36 12.97 7.55
N LYS A 302 -11.64 12.79 8.84
CA LYS A 302 -12.17 13.87 9.69
C LYS A 302 -11.07 14.82 10.17
N GLY A 303 -9.88 14.31 10.43
CA GLY A 303 -8.69 15.07 10.76
C GLY A 303 -8.26 16.00 9.64
N ILE A 304 -8.31 15.58 8.37
CA ILE A 304 -7.97 16.47 7.25
C ILE A 304 -9.01 17.59 7.05
N LEU A 305 -10.29 17.30 7.31
CA LEU A 305 -11.33 18.34 7.28
C LEU A 305 -11.11 19.36 8.40
N ALA A 306 -10.79 18.90 9.62
CA ALA A 306 -10.40 19.78 10.71
C ALA A 306 -9.15 20.60 10.38
N ALA A 307 -8.12 19.99 9.79
CA ALA A 307 -6.90 20.70 9.37
C ALA A 307 -7.17 21.78 8.32
N ARG A 308 -8.16 21.57 7.42
CA ARG A 308 -8.57 22.59 6.44
C ARG A 308 -9.28 23.76 7.09
N VAL A 309 -10.14 23.49 8.08
CA VAL A 309 -10.79 24.53 8.88
C VAL A 309 -9.76 25.30 9.70
N ASP A 310 -8.81 24.61 10.32
CA ASP A 310 -7.71 25.23 11.06
C ASP A 310 -6.85 26.10 10.14
N ALA A 311 -6.56 25.66 8.92
CA ALA A 311 -5.81 26.43 7.93
C ALA A 311 -6.53 27.69 7.43
N ALA A 312 -7.87 27.71 7.49
CA ALA A 312 -8.69 28.88 7.16
C ALA A 312 -8.96 29.78 8.39
N HIS A 313 -8.54 29.36 9.58
CA HIS A 313 -8.73 30.07 10.85
C HIS A 313 -10.19 30.43 11.19
N GLU A 314 -11.17 29.66 10.68
CA GLU A 314 -12.59 29.96 10.87
C GLU A 314 -13.12 29.61 12.27
N SER A 315 -12.50 28.66 12.98
CA SER A 315 -12.98 28.15 14.28
C SER A 315 -11.83 27.97 15.27
N ALA A 316 -11.50 29.03 16.01
CA ALA A 316 -10.49 29.00 17.08
C ALA A 316 -10.95 28.21 18.34
N ASP A 317 -12.27 28.10 18.58
CA ASP A 317 -12.82 27.48 19.81
C ASP A 317 -12.82 25.93 19.81
N ALA A 318 -12.16 25.30 18.85
CA ALA A 318 -12.15 23.84 18.66
C ALA A 318 -13.55 23.20 18.54
N HIS A 319 -14.60 23.96 18.21
CA HIS A 319 -15.99 23.47 18.16
C HIS A 319 -16.17 22.43 17.06
N ILE A 320 -15.61 22.67 15.87
CA ILE A 320 -15.68 21.74 14.73
C ILE A 320 -14.91 20.45 15.05
N GLY A 321 -13.75 20.54 15.70
CA GLY A 321 -12.99 19.38 16.19
C GLY A 321 -13.81 18.53 17.16
N ARG A 322 -14.54 19.16 18.08
CA ARG A 322 -15.46 18.50 19.02
C ARG A 322 -16.58 17.75 18.31
N MET A 323 -17.26 18.41 17.37
CA MET A 323 -18.32 17.77 16.57
C MET A 323 -17.79 16.56 15.79
N PHE A 324 -16.65 16.70 15.12
CA PHE A 324 -16.07 15.59 14.36
C PHE A 324 -15.62 14.45 15.26
N ARG A 325 -15.08 14.74 16.45
CA ARG A 325 -14.76 13.69 17.43
C ARG A 325 -16.00 12.91 17.85
N GLU A 326 -17.10 13.59 18.15
CA GLU A 326 -18.36 12.95 18.52
C GLU A 326 -18.92 12.08 17.37
N GLU A 327 -18.81 12.53 16.12
CA GLU A 327 -19.17 11.69 14.96
C GLU A 327 -18.29 10.45 14.80
N ILE A 328 -17.00 10.57 15.11
CA ILE A 328 -16.04 9.45 15.08
C ILE A 328 -16.43 8.41 16.14
N GLU A 329 -16.68 8.86 17.38
CA GLU A 329 -17.08 8.02 18.50
C GLU A 329 -18.43 7.32 18.24
N LYS A 330 -19.45 8.06 17.78
CA LYS A 330 -20.75 7.47 17.38
C LYS A 330 -20.62 6.38 16.32
N LYS A 331 -19.69 6.54 15.37
CA LYS A 331 -19.42 5.51 14.33
C LYS A 331 -18.67 4.32 14.89
N LEU A 332 -17.76 4.52 15.84
CA LEU A 332 -17.10 3.42 16.55
C LEU A 332 -18.14 2.58 17.30
N ASP A 333 -19.00 3.22 18.08
CA ASP A 333 -20.05 2.55 18.86
C ASP A 333 -20.96 1.71 17.94
N LYS A 334 -21.41 2.29 16.84
CA LYS A 334 -22.22 1.59 15.84
C LYS A 334 -21.50 0.41 15.17
N LEU A 335 -20.18 0.49 14.99
CA LEU A 335 -19.39 -0.61 14.43
C LEU A 335 -19.14 -1.73 15.45
N THR A 336 -19.13 -1.39 16.73
CA THR A 336 -19.01 -2.37 17.82
C THR A 336 -20.34 -3.05 18.15
N GLU A 337 -21.47 -2.43 17.78
CA GLU A 337 -22.79 -3.02 17.95
C GLU A 337 -22.89 -4.34 17.15
N PRO A 338 -23.22 -5.47 17.80
CA PRO A 338 -23.41 -6.72 17.10
C PRO A 338 -24.62 -6.62 16.16
N PRO A 339 -24.59 -7.26 14.97
CA PRO A 339 -25.74 -7.26 14.10
C PRO A 339 -26.94 -7.91 14.82
N PRO A 340 -28.17 -7.41 14.60
CA PRO A 340 -29.34 -7.99 15.22
C PRO A 340 -29.47 -9.46 14.80
N VAL A 341 -29.85 -10.31 15.75
CA VAL A 341 -29.98 -11.74 15.53
C VAL A 341 -30.99 -11.98 14.40
N LYS A 342 -30.54 -12.63 13.33
CA LYS A 342 -31.41 -12.98 12.21
C LYS A 342 -32.44 -14.01 12.68
N PHE A 343 -33.72 -13.74 12.46
CA PHE A 343 -34.75 -14.73 12.66
C PHE A 343 -34.48 -15.97 11.81
N VAL A 344 -34.59 -17.15 12.42
CA VAL A 344 -34.50 -18.41 11.69
C VAL A 344 -35.67 -18.48 10.72
N LYS A 345 -35.39 -18.25 9.43
CA LYS A 345 -36.42 -18.32 8.40
C LYS A 345 -36.91 -19.77 8.33
N PRO A 346 -38.21 -20.05 8.58
CA PRO A 346 -38.72 -21.39 8.49
C PRO A 346 -38.55 -21.90 7.05
N LEU A 347 -38.27 -23.18 6.92
CA LEU A 347 -38.22 -23.82 5.61
C LEU A 347 -39.55 -23.59 4.88
N PRO A 348 -39.52 -23.39 3.55
CA PRO A 348 -40.76 -23.37 2.79
C PRO A 348 -41.51 -24.68 3.02
N LYS A 349 -42.85 -24.60 3.10
CA LYS A 349 -43.70 -25.78 3.26
C LYS A 349 -43.34 -26.81 2.19
N PRO A 350 -43.18 -28.12 2.53
CA PRO A 350 -42.97 -29.20 1.58
C PRO A 350 -44.21 -29.46 0.71
N VAL A 351 -44.60 -28.47 -0.08
CA VAL A 351 -45.66 -28.57 -1.07
C VAL A 351 -44.97 -28.74 -2.41
N ASP A 352 -45.29 -29.80 -3.14
CA ASP A 352 -44.80 -30.00 -4.51
C ASP A 352 -45.56 -29.07 -5.46
N PRO A 353 -44.97 -27.96 -5.94
CA PRO A 353 -45.66 -27.11 -6.89
C PRO A 353 -45.74 -27.80 -8.24
N SER A 354 -46.76 -27.48 -9.03
CA SER A 354 -46.86 -27.94 -10.42
C SER A 354 -45.57 -27.60 -11.20
N ARG A 355 -45.01 -28.58 -11.92
CA ARG A 355 -43.74 -28.45 -12.64
C ARG A 355 -43.84 -27.40 -13.76
N LYS A 356 -42.98 -26.37 -13.72
CA LYS A 356 -42.84 -25.40 -14.81
C LYS A 356 -42.20 -26.04 -16.06
N ARG A 357 -42.99 -26.25 -17.12
CA ARG A 357 -42.51 -26.81 -18.41
C ARG A 357 -41.97 -25.70 -19.33
N ARG A 358 -40.76 -25.20 -19.04
CA ARG A 358 -40.07 -24.22 -19.90
C ARG A 358 -39.09 -24.92 -20.87
N GLY A 359 -39.19 -24.56 -22.15
CA GLY A 359 -38.45 -25.17 -23.27
C GLY A 359 -37.43 -24.28 -23.98
N GLY A 360 -37.20 -23.04 -23.52
CA GLY A 360 -36.31 -22.09 -24.20
C GLY A 360 -34.82 -22.47 -24.19
N LYS A 361 -34.03 -21.90 -25.12
CA LYS A 361 -32.59 -22.17 -25.32
C LYS A 361 -31.76 -22.04 -24.04
N ARG A 362 -31.97 -20.97 -23.25
CA ARG A 362 -31.29 -20.75 -21.96
C ARG A 362 -31.63 -21.83 -20.92
N VAL A 363 -32.91 -22.24 -20.87
CA VAL A 363 -33.39 -23.27 -19.93
C VAL A 363 -32.88 -24.65 -20.33
N ARG A 364 -32.82 -24.97 -21.63
CA ARG A 364 -32.21 -26.21 -22.14
C ARG A 364 -30.73 -26.26 -21.76
N LYS A 365 -29.97 -25.19 -22.02
CA LYS A 365 -28.54 -25.10 -21.65
C LYS A 365 -28.30 -25.23 -20.14
N MET A 366 -29.20 -24.72 -19.30
CA MET A 366 -29.11 -24.86 -17.85
C MET A 366 -29.45 -26.29 -17.40
N LYS A 367 -30.52 -26.89 -17.94
CA LYS A 367 -30.88 -28.30 -17.71
C LYS A 367 -29.77 -29.25 -18.14
N GLU A 368 -29.13 -29.01 -19.28
CA GLU A 368 -27.99 -29.79 -19.77
C GLU A 368 -26.80 -29.79 -18.79
N ARG A 369 -26.55 -28.69 -18.05
CA ARG A 369 -25.44 -28.64 -17.07
C ARG A 369 -25.67 -29.53 -15.86
N TYR A 370 -26.92 -29.70 -15.44
CA TYR A 370 -27.30 -30.53 -14.29
C TYR A 370 -27.77 -31.92 -14.69
N ALA A 371 -27.97 -32.16 -15.99
CA ALA A 371 -28.38 -33.45 -16.50
C ALA A 371 -27.24 -34.45 -16.39
N VAL A 372 -27.59 -35.71 -16.09
CA VAL A 372 -26.66 -36.83 -16.18
C VAL A 372 -26.16 -36.94 -17.61
N THR A 373 -24.83 -36.92 -17.79
CA THR A 373 -24.19 -37.02 -19.11
C THR A 373 -24.51 -38.34 -19.78
N GLU A 374 -24.36 -38.41 -21.10
CA GLU A 374 -24.55 -39.66 -21.83
C GLU A 374 -23.55 -40.74 -21.41
N LEU A 375 -22.32 -40.34 -21.09
CA LEU A 375 -21.31 -41.21 -20.52
C LEU A 375 -21.80 -41.79 -19.18
N ARG A 376 -22.27 -40.95 -18.25
CA ARG A 376 -22.77 -41.45 -16.96
C ARG A 376 -24.04 -42.29 -17.10
N LYS A 377 -24.89 -42.02 -18.10
CA LYS A 377 -26.03 -42.89 -18.44
C LYS A 377 -25.61 -44.27 -18.95
N GLN A 378 -24.49 -44.39 -19.67
CA GLN A 378 -23.96 -45.67 -20.11
C GLN A 378 -23.26 -46.42 -18.98
N GLN A 379 -22.62 -45.68 -18.07
CA GLN A 379 -22.07 -46.25 -16.84
C GLN A 379 -23.16 -46.87 -15.97
N ASN A 380 -24.32 -46.20 -15.86
CA ASN A 380 -25.46 -46.68 -15.09
C ASN A 380 -26.26 -47.80 -15.79
N ARG A 381 -25.89 -48.20 -17.02
CA ARG A 381 -26.48 -49.36 -17.69
C ARG A 381 -25.64 -50.57 -17.36
N LEU A 382 -26.30 -51.62 -16.89
CA LEU A 382 -25.69 -52.90 -16.57
C LEU A 382 -26.24 -53.93 -17.54
N ASN A 383 -25.37 -54.78 -18.06
CA ASN A 383 -25.83 -55.92 -18.85
C ASN A 383 -26.18 -57.07 -17.91
N PHE A 384 -27.38 -57.62 -18.06
CA PHE A 384 -27.78 -58.75 -17.26
C PHE A 384 -26.93 -59.98 -17.62
N ALA A 385 -26.40 -60.66 -16.60
CA ALA A 385 -25.57 -61.88 -16.71
C ALA A 385 -24.17 -61.72 -17.36
N ASP A 386 -23.73 -60.50 -17.66
CA ASP A 386 -22.33 -60.24 -18.07
C ASP A 386 -21.49 -59.82 -16.86
N ILE A 387 -20.30 -60.40 -16.70
CA ILE A 387 -19.31 -59.89 -15.74
C ILE A 387 -18.84 -58.51 -16.23
N GLU A 388 -18.71 -57.55 -15.32
CA GLU A 388 -18.39 -56.16 -15.66
C GLU A 388 -16.96 -55.80 -15.25
N ASP A 389 -16.36 -54.88 -16.00
CA ASP A 389 -15.00 -54.40 -15.72
C ASP A 389 -15.07 -53.32 -14.63
N ASP A 390 -14.70 -53.68 -13.42
CA ASP A 390 -14.52 -52.74 -12.32
C ASP A 390 -13.17 -52.05 -12.45
N ALA A 391 -13.20 -50.71 -12.45
CA ALA A 391 -11.98 -49.92 -12.30
C ALA A 391 -11.82 -49.58 -10.82
N TYR A 392 -10.69 -50.00 -10.25
CA TYR A 392 -10.33 -49.66 -8.88
C TYR A 392 -9.56 -48.34 -8.89
N GLN A 393 -10.04 -47.38 -8.10
CA GLN A 393 -9.26 -46.21 -7.75
C GLN A 393 -9.14 -46.16 -6.22
N GLU A 394 -7.91 -46.39 -5.75
CA GLU A 394 -7.53 -46.51 -4.34
C GLU A 394 -8.32 -47.58 -3.57
N ASP A 395 -9.47 -47.25 -2.98
CA ASP A 395 -10.24 -48.13 -2.08
C ASP A 395 -11.74 -48.27 -2.46
N LEU A 396 -12.22 -47.50 -3.45
CA LEU A 396 -13.55 -47.70 -4.03
C LEU A 396 -13.44 -48.16 -5.48
N GLY A 397 -13.93 -49.38 -5.73
CA GLY A 397 -14.23 -49.84 -7.09
C GLY A 397 -15.42 -49.07 -7.66
N TYR A 398 -15.29 -48.56 -8.88
CA TYR A 398 -16.44 -48.08 -9.64
C TYR A 398 -16.63 -48.92 -10.88
N ASN A 399 -17.88 -49.35 -11.05
CA ASN A 399 -18.29 -50.13 -12.20
C ASN A 399 -18.41 -49.23 -13.44
N ARG A 400 -17.87 -49.70 -14.56
CA ARG A 400 -17.91 -49.03 -15.87
C ARG A 400 -19.19 -49.35 -16.66
N GLY A 401 -19.99 -50.31 -16.20
CA GLY A 401 -21.22 -50.78 -16.81
C GLY A 401 -20.99 -51.18 -18.27
N THR A 402 -21.77 -50.58 -19.16
CA THR A 402 -21.64 -50.79 -20.61
C THR A 402 -20.55 -49.96 -21.30
N ILE A 403 -19.80 -49.12 -20.58
CA ILE A 403 -18.72 -48.28 -21.17
C ILE A 403 -17.53 -49.16 -21.55
N GLY A 404 -17.25 -49.27 -22.84
CA GLY A 404 -16.10 -50.01 -23.39
C GLY A 404 -16.43 -51.44 -23.83
N LYS A 405 -17.65 -51.94 -23.55
CA LYS A 405 -18.09 -53.26 -24.03
C LYS A 405 -18.46 -53.21 -25.52
N THR A 406 -17.75 -53.97 -26.35
CA THR A 406 -18.04 -54.12 -27.79
C THR A 406 -19.18 -55.12 -28.00
N GLY A 407 -20.30 -54.69 -28.60
CA GLY A 407 -21.47 -55.55 -28.84
C GLY A 407 -22.82 -54.87 -28.63
N THR A 408 -22.83 -53.64 -28.10
CA THR A 408 -24.06 -52.87 -27.80
C THR A 408 -24.69 -52.16 -29.01
N GLY A 409 -24.28 -52.51 -30.24
CA GLY A 409 -24.85 -51.97 -31.48
C GLY A 409 -24.50 -50.50 -31.79
N ARG A 410 -23.60 -49.87 -31.03
CA ARG A 410 -23.14 -48.49 -31.27
C ARG A 410 -21.71 -48.46 -31.81
N ILE A 411 -21.52 -47.79 -32.94
CA ILE A 411 -20.25 -47.71 -33.69
C ILE A 411 -19.25 -46.73 -33.03
N ARG A 412 -19.72 -45.81 -32.17
CA ARG A 412 -18.88 -44.80 -31.51
C ARG A 412 -19.07 -44.81 -30.00
N LEU A 413 -17.97 -44.66 -29.28
CA LEU A 413 -17.96 -44.44 -27.82
C LEU A 413 -18.68 -43.12 -27.48
N PRO A 414 -19.33 -43.02 -26.29
CA PRO A 414 -19.90 -41.76 -25.83
C PRO A 414 -18.80 -40.71 -25.72
N GLN A 415 -19.01 -39.55 -26.34
CA GLN A 415 -18.08 -38.43 -26.20
C GLN A 415 -18.18 -37.81 -24.81
N VAL A 416 -17.05 -37.41 -24.24
CA VAL A 416 -17.02 -36.66 -22.98
C VAL A 416 -17.59 -35.27 -23.24
N ASP A 417 -18.71 -34.94 -22.59
CA ASP A 417 -19.34 -33.64 -22.70
C ASP A 417 -18.41 -32.51 -22.20
N GLU A 418 -17.90 -31.65 -23.09
CA GLU A 418 -17.08 -30.50 -22.67
C GLU A 418 -17.81 -29.53 -21.72
N LYS A 419 -19.14 -29.61 -21.72
CA LYS A 419 -20.02 -28.79 -20.89
C LYS A 419 -19.95 -29.16 -19.40
N THR A 420 -19.47 -30.35 -19.04
CA THR A 420 -19.32 -30.80 -17.65
C THR A 420 -17.95 -30.50 -17.05
N LYS A 421 -17.02 -29.91 -17.82
CA LYS A 421 -15.77 -29.37 -17.29
C LYS A 421 -16.10 -28.39 -16.15
N VAL A 422 -15.49 -28.61 -14.97
CA VAL A 422 -15.71 -27.77 -13.78
C VAL A 422 -15.33 -26.32 -14.13
N ARG A 423 -16.30 -25.42 -14.00
CA ARG A 423 -16.08 -23.99 -14.22
C ARG A 423 -15.85 -23.31 -12.89
N ILE A 424 -14.82 -22.47 -12.85
CA ILE A 424 -14.53 -21.60 -11.72
C ILE A 424 -15.69 -20.61 -11.53
N SER A 425 -16.05 -20.30 -10.28
CA SER A 425 -17.07 -19.30 -9.98
C SER A 425 -16.65 -17.92 -10.49
N LYS A 426 -17.61 -17.05 -10.82
CA LYS A 426 -17.26 -15.69 -11.29
C LYS A 426 -16.40 -14.92 -10.28
N THR A 427 -16.60 -15.15 -8.97
CA THR A 427 -15.81 -14.52 -7.91
C THR A 427 -14.38 -15.05 -7.91
N LEU A 428 -14.20 -16.36 -8.00
CA LEU A 428 -12.87 -16.98 -8.06
C LEU A 428 -12.15 -16.67 -9.38
N GLN A 429 -12.88 -16.57 -10.50
CA GLN A 429 -12.32 -16.11 -11.78
C GLN A 429 -11.79 -14.67 -11.66
N LYS A 430 -12.58 -13.76 -11.07
CA LYS A 430 -12.14 -12.38 -10.83
C LYS A 430 -10.94 -12.31 -9.89
N ASN A 431 -10.92 -13.12 -8.83
CA ASN A 431 -9.80 -13.15 -7.89
C ASN A 431 -8.52 -13.70 -8.54
N LEU A 432 -8.64 -14.78 -9.32
CA LEU A 432 -7.52 -15.37 -10.05
C LEU A 432 -6.98 -14.43 -11.14
N GLN A 433 -7.87 -13.72 -11.84
CA GLN A 433 -7.49 -12.70 -12.82
C GLN A 433 -6.73 -11.55 -12.17
N LYS A 434 -7.20 -11.05 -11.02
CA LYS A 434 -6.47 -10.03 -10.25
C LYS A 434 -5.10 -10.51 -9.81
N GLN A 435 -4.98 -11.76 -9.36
CA GLN A 435 -3.70 -12.32 -8.95
C GLN A 435 -2.72 -12.46 -10.13
N ASN A 436 -3.19 -12.88 -11.30
CA ASN A 436 -2.37 -13.00 -12.50
C ASN A 436 -1.92 -11.65 -13.07
N GLN A 437 -2.71 -10.58 -12.87
CA GLN A 437 -2.31 -9.21 -13.23
C GLN A 437 -1.25 -8.62 -12.28
N VAL A 438 -1.19 -9.09 -11.03
CA VAL A 438 -0.25 -8.59 -10.00
C VAL A 438 1.08 -9.35 -10.04
N TRP A 439 1.13 -10.54 -10.64
CA TRP A 439 2.37 -11.31 -10.80
C TRP A 439 3.23 -10.72 -11.94
N GLY A 440 3.93 -9.64 -11.64
CA GLY A 440 5.05 -9.16 -12.45
C GLY A 440 6.15 -10.22 -12.49
N GLY A 441 6.69 -10.49 -13.68
CA GLY A 441 7.77 -11.45 -13.89
C GLY A 441 9.00 -11.15 -13.03
N SER A 442 9.73 -12.21 -12.67
CA SER A 442 11.00 -12.10 -11.95
C SER A 442 12.09 -11.58 -12.88
N THR A 443 12.27 -10.27 -12.95
CA THR A 443 13.50 -9.65 -13.46
C THR A 443 14.00 -8.56 -12.51
N THR A 444 15.24 -8.12 -12.73
CA THR A 444 16.21 -7.35 -11.93
C THR A 444 15.75 -6.06 -11.21
N VAL A 445 14.45 -5.78 -11.17
CA VAL A 445 13.81 -4.60 -10.58
C VAL A 445 13.21 -4.92 -9.20
N LYS A 446 13.84 -5.77 -8.38
CA LYS A 446 13.42 -5.94 -6.97
C LYS A 446 13.99 -4.87 -6.03
N LYS A 447 14.95 -4.05 -6.49
CA LYS A 447 15.65 -3.07 -5.64
C LYS A 447 14.97 -1.71 -5.52
N GLN A 448 14.08 -1.32 -6.43
CA GLN A 448 13.36 -0.04 -6.36
C GLN A 448 11.95 -0.14 -6.97
N VAL A 449 10.98 -0.67 -6.22
CA VAL A 449 9.57 -0.61 -6.65
C VAL A 449 8.71 -0.06 -5.53
N SER A 450 8.51 1.25 -5.59
CA SER A 450 7.37 1.93 -5.00
C SER A 450 6.22 1.87 -6.02
N GLY A 451 5.24 0.99 -5.77
CA GLY A 451 3.81 1.23 -6.08
C GLY A 451 3.28 1.39 -7.52
N THR A 452 4.10 1.66 -8.54
CA THR A 452 3.64 1.79 -9.94
C THR A 452 4.46 0.87 -10.84
N ALA A 453 4.18 -0.42 -10.77
CA ALA A 453 4.85 -1.43 -11.59
C ALA A 453 4.27 -1.41 -13.03
N SER A 454 4.73 -0.47 -13.85
CA SER A 454 4.79 -0.65 -15.30
C SER A 454 6.18 -1.14 -15.65
N SER A 455 6.29 -2.34 -16.23
CA SER A 455 7.55 -2.89 -16.75
C SER A 455 8.04 -2.06 -17.93
N VAL A 456 9.15 -1.36 -17.74
CA VAL A 456 9.85 -0.65 -18.81
C VAL A 456 10.82 -1.63 -19.46
N ALA A 457 10.69 -1.86 -20.77
CA ALA A 457 11.63 -2.67 -21.54
C ALA A 457 12.50 -1.74 -22.38
N PHE A 458 13.82 -1.94 -22.32
CA PHE A 458 14.78 -1.19 -23.14
C PHE A 458 15.03 -1.97 -24.43
N THR A 459 14.54 -1.48 -25.56
CA THR A 459 14.88 -2.06 -26.87
C THR A 459 15.90 -1.18 -27.59
N PRO A 460 16.94 -1.75 -28.22
CA PRO A 460 18.05 -0.99 -28.80
C PRO A 460 17.67 -0.14 -30.02
N LEU A 461 16.44 -0.25 -30.52
CA LEU A 461 15.97 0.43 -31.73
C LEU A 461 14.92 1.53 -31.50
N GLN A 462 14.17 1.51 -30.40
CA GLN A 462 13.01 2.39 -30.20
C GLN A 462 12.96 3.12 -28.84
N GLY A 463 13.94 2.92 -27.96
CA GLY A 463 14.03 3.63 -26.68
C GLY A 463 13.16 3.03 -25.57
N LEU A 464 12.81 3.87 -24.57
CA LEU A 464 12.04 3.48 -23.39
C LEU A 464 10.57 3.25 -23.75
N GLU A 465 10.11 2.00 -23.73
CA GLU A 465 8.71 1.68 -23.96
C GLU A 465 8.09 0.99 -22.73
N ILE A 466 6.87 1.42 -22.39
CA ILE A 466 6.05 0.77 -21.37
C ILE A 466 5.39 -0.44 -22.02
N VAL A 467 5.93 -1.63 -21.79
CA VAL A 467 5.40 -2.87 -22.37
C VAL A 467 4.82 -3.73 -21.25
N ASN A 468 3.55 -4.11 -21.39
CA ASN A 468 2.97 -5.19 -20.59
C ASN A 468 3.33 -6.53 -21.27
N PRO A 469 4.32 -7.30 -20.76
CA PRO A 469 4.78 -8.53 -21.42
C PRO A 469 3.67 -9.57 -21.58
N GLN A 470 2.64 -9.54 -20.73
CA GLN A 470 1.49 -10.44 -20.82
C GLN A 470 0.54 -10.10 -21.99
N ALA A 471 0.56 -8.87 -22.51
CA ALA A 471 -0.26 -8.49 -23.66
C ALA A 471 0.27 -9.12 -24.96
N ALA A 472 1.60 -9.23 -25.11
CA ALA A 472 2.22 -9.92 -26.23
C ALA A 472 1.91 -11.42 -26.24
N GLU A 473 1.97 -12.08 -25.07
CA GLU A 473 1.62 -13.50 -24.93
C GLU A 473 0.15 -13.79 -25.24
N LYS A 474 -0.78 -12.87 -24.92
CA LYS A 474 -2.19 -13.01 -25.32
C LYS A 474 -2.36 -13.00 -26.83
N ASN A 475 -1.69 -12.08 -27.53
CA ASN A 475 -1.76 -12.00 -28.99
C ASN A 475 -1.17 -13.26 -29.65
N VAL A 476 -0.08 -13.81 -29.11
CA VAL A 476 0.53 -15.06 -29.58
C VAL A 476 -0.38 -16.26 -29.30
N ASN A 477 -1.00 -16.33 -28.12
CA ASN A 477 -1.95 -17.39 -27.77
C ASN A 477 -3.23 -17.32 -28.60
N GLU A 478 -3.75 -16.13 -28.89
CA GLU A 478 -4.90 -15.93 -29.79
C GLU A 478 -4.55 -16.27 -31.24
N ALA A 479 -3.35 -15.92 -31.71
CA ALA A 479 -2.87 -16.33 -33.03
C ALA A 479 -2.72 -17.85 -33.13
N ASN A 480 -2.08 -18.49 -32.14
CA ASN A 480 -1.93 -19.95 -32.10
C ASN A 480 -3.28 -20.68 -32.00
N ALA A 481 -4.26 -20.11 -31.30
CA ALA A 481 -5.63 -20.63 -31.26
C ALA A 481 -6.32 -20.58 -32.64
N ARG A 482 -5.99 -19.62 -33.50
CA ARG A 482 -6.51 -19.59 -34.89
C ARG A 482 -5.92 -20.70 -35.76
N TYR A 483 -4.65 -21.05 -35.57
CA TYR A 483 -3.96 -22.07 -36.37
C TYR A 483 -4.18 -23.51 -35.89
N PHE A 484 -4.32 -23.73 -34.58
CA PHE A 484 -4.40 -25.08 -33.99
C PHE A 484 -5.68 -25.33 -33.16
N SER A 485 -6.77 -24.59 -33.38
CA SER A 485 -8.04 -24.95 -32.75
C SER A 485 -8.65 -26.19 -33.39
N ASN A 486 -9.18 -27.09 -32.55
CA ASN A 486 -9.94 -28.30 -32.97
C ASN A 486 -11.22 -27.99 -33.78
N THR A 487 -11.53 -26.70 -34.01
CA THR A 487 -12.69 -26.21 -34.76
C THR A 487 -12.32 -25.51 -36.08
N ALA A 488 -11.04 -25.25 -36.36
CA ALA A 488 -10.64 -24.59 -37.60
C ALA A 488 -10.44 -25.62 -38.72
N SER A 489 -11.20 -25.48 -39.82
CA SER A 489 -11.00 -26.29 -41.04
C SER A 489 -9.92 -25.68 -41.92
N PHE A 490 -9.02 -26.51 -42.46
CA PHE A 490 -7.95 -26.09 -43.37
C PHE A 490 -8.51 -25.46 -44.66
N VAL A 491 -8.05 -24.26 -45.01
CA VAL A 491 -8.35 -23.63 -46.29
C VAL A 491 -7.23 -23.98 -47.28
N ARG A 492 -7.59 -24.55 -48.43
CA ARG A 492 -6.66 -24.88 -49.51
C ARG A 492 -6.27 -23.58 -50.23
N ILE A 493 -5.02 -23.15 -50.06
CA ILE A 493 -4.45 -22.03 -50.82
C ILE A 493 -4.26 -22.52 -52.26
N GLN A 494 -4.91 -21.88 -53.24
CA GLN A 494 -4.59 -22.08 -54.65
C GLN A 494 -3.23 -21.43 -54.92
N LYS A 495 -2.31 -22.20 -55.50
CA LYS A 495 -1.04 -21.67 -56.01
C LYS A 495 -1.36 -20.77 -57.21
N ASN A 496 -0.86 -19.53 -57.17
CA ASN A 496 -0.67 -18.73 -58.38
C ASN A 496 0.48 -19.29 -59.21
#